data_AF-A0A8S3I738-F1
#
_entry.id   AF-A0A8S3I738-F1
#
_cell.length_a   1.000
_cell.length_b   1.000
_cell.length_c   1.000
_cell.angle_alpha   90.00
_cell.angle_beta   90.00
_cell.angle_gamma   90.00
#
_symmetry.space_group_name_H-M   'P 1'
#
loop_
_entity.id
_entity.type
_entity.pdbx_description
1 polymer ?
#
loop_
_entity_poly.entity_id
_entity_poly.type
_entity_poly.pdbx_seq_one_letter_code
_entity_poly.pdbx_strand_id
1 'polypeptide(L)'
;MINVCARNGMGYEAIDLYNKIDENIRDKISHICVLNACSHSGLIDQAQMIFNKIEKQSVEIIITMIDCLSRMAMFDQAQKLIDDYEKSNSPNSIMYTAMLSGARNHRHVVLSEKLYNQMKSLFSNEKSDLISASILLSNTYSSLGNYQQVEAIRIDRMKQFGKNAKVGVSWTEVNGQLVRFHARDRSHPQSNEIYAELERLSNELREHGYEYDSTWITRSLKDG
;
A
#
# COMPACT_ATOMS: atom_id res chain seq x y z
N MET A 1 8.96 20.46 -8.05
CA MET A 1 8.77 20.98 -6.69
C MET A 1 7.51 20.41 -6.01
N ILE A 2 6.31 20.45 -6.61
CA ILE A 2 5.08 19.90 -6.01
C ILE A 2 5.24 18.42 -5.59
N ASN A 3 5.85 17.58 -6.43
CA ASN A 3 6.14 16.18 -6.09
C ASN A 3 7.04 16.03 -4.84
N VAL A 4 8.02 16.92 -4.66
CA VAL A 4 8.88 16.92 -3.46
C VAL A 4 8.03 17.25 -2.23
N CYS A 5 7.15 18.23 -2.31
CA CYS A 5 6.21 18.55 -1.23
C CYS A 5 5.29 17.37 -0.90
N ALA A 6 4.77 16.68 -1.92
CA ALA A 6 3.91 15.52 -1.74
C ALA A 6 4.59 14.39 -0.95
N ARG A 7 5.87 14.13 -1.23
CA ARG A 7 6.65 13.08 -0.56
C ARG A 7 7.04 13.42 0.88
N ASN A 8 6.96 14.68 1.28
CA ASN A 8 7.37 15.18 2.59
C ASN A 8 6.19 15.68 3.45
N GLY A 9 4.94 15.45 3.03
CA GLY A 9 3.76 15.88 3.80
C GLY A 9 3.56 17.40 3.86
N MET A 10 4.13 18.14 2.89
CA MET A 10 4.02 19.60 2.79
C MET A 10 2.82 19.98 1.90
N GLY A 11 1.62 19.63 2.36
CA GLY A 11 0.38 19.74 1.59
C GLY A 11 0.01 21.16 1.20
N TYR A 12 0.08 22.11 2.13
CA TYR A 12 -0.27 23.51 1.86
C TYR A 12 0.73 24.16 0.89
N GLU A 13 2.02 23.89 1.05
CA GLU A 13 3.06 24.38 0.16
C GLU A 13 2.89 23.80 -1.25
N ALA A 14 2.49 22.52 -1.37
CA ALA A 14 2.17 21.91 -2.64
C ALA A 14 0.99 22.62 -3.32
N ILE A 15 -0.06 22.97 -2.58
CA ILE A 15 -1.23 23.71 -3.07
C ILE A 15 -0.83 25.11 -3.52
N ASP A 16 -0.02 25.83 -2.74
CA ASP A 16 0.45 27.17 -3.09
C ASP A 16 1.28 27.16 -4.38
N LEU A 17 2.17 26.18 -4.52
CA LEU A 17 2.94 25.99 -5.75
C LEU A 17 2.05 25.62 -6.93
N TYR A 18 1.06 24.76 -6.72
CA TYR A 18 0.09 24.38 -7.75
C TYR A 18 -0.76 25.58 -8.21
N ASN A 19 -1.19 26.43 -7.29
CA ASN A 19 -1.96 27.64 -7.59
C ASN A 19 -1.14 28.70 -8.36
N LYS A 20 0.18 28.70 -8.21
CA LYS A 20 1.09 29.57 -9.00
C LYS A 20 1.26 29.12 -10.44
N ILE A 21 0.91 27.87 -10.77
CA ILE A 21 0.89 27.38 -12.16
C ILE A 21 -0.38 27.91 -12.82
N ASP A 22 -0.24 28.56 -13.98
CA ASP A 22 -1.36 29.00 -14.80
C ASP A 22 -2.30 27.80 -15.08
N GLU A 23 -3.61 27.99 -14.95
CA GLU A 23 -4.56 26.89 -15.09
C GLU A 23 -4.48 26.22 -16.47
N ASN A 24 -4.12 26.99 -17.51
CA ASN A 24 -4.02 26.51 -18.89
C ASN A 24 -2.78 25.64 -19.15
N ILE A 25 -1.78 25.67 -18.26
CA ILE A 25 -0.55 24.88 -18.39
C ILE A 25 -0.46 23.72 -17.39
N ARG A 26 -1.45 23.59 -16.49
CA ARG A 26 -1.53 22.45 -15.58
C ARG A 26 -1.78 21.19 -16.37
N ASP A 27 -0.96 20.18 -16.10
CA ASP A 27 -1.06 18.88 -16.74
C ASP A 27 -1.51 17.79 -15.74
N LYS A 28 -1.75 16.59 -16.27
CA LYS A 28 -2.10 15.40 -15.49
C LYS A 28 -1.16 15.18 -14.30
N ILE A 29 0.15 15.39 -14.48
CA ILE A 29 1.15 15.14 -13.45
C ILE A 29 1.03 16.16 -12.31
N SER A 30 0.82 17.44 -12.62
CA SER A 30 0.61 18.48 -11.62
C SER A 30 -0.61 18.20 -10.74
N HIS A 31 -1.72 17.75 -11.33
CA HIS A 31 -2.93 17.34 -10.61
C HIS A 31 -2.67 16.16 -9.67
N ILE A 32 -2.05 15.08 -10.16
CA ILE A 32 -1.73 13.91 -9.35
C ILE A 32 -0.80 14.28 -8.19
N CYS A 33 0.21 15.12 -8.45
CA CYS A 33 1.16 15.53 -7.41
C CYS A 33 0.48 16.33 -6.29
N VAL A 34 -0.39 17.28 -6.62
CA VAL A 34 -1.07 18.08 -5.59
C VAL A 34 -2.10 17.23 -4.82
N LEU A 35 -2.84 16.34 -5.48
CA LEU A 35 -3.78 15.42 -4.82
C LEU A 35 -3.05 14.47 -3.87
N ASN A 36 -1.89 13.92 -4.27
CA ASN A 36 -1.05 13.12 -3.39
C ASN A 36 -0.54 13.93 -2.19
N ALA A 37 -0.13 15.18 -2.39
CA ALA A 37 0.29 16.03 -1.29
C ALA A 37 -0.85 16.26 -0.29
N CYS A 38 -2.07 16.53 -0.77
CA CYS A 38 -3.24 16.64 0.08
C CYS A 38 -3.53 15.33 0.84
N SER A 39 -3.48 14.20 0.15
CA SER A 39 -3.67 12.86 0.71
C SER A 39 -2.69 12.56 1.85
N HIS A 40 -1.40 12.85 1.65
CA HIS A 40 -0.38 12.64 2.67
C HIS A 40 -0.47 13.61 3.85
N SER A 41 -1.17 14.74 3.69
CA SER A 41 -1.24 15.82 4.68
C SER A 41 -2.61 15.94 5.35
N GLY A 42 -3.56 15.04 5.10
CA GLY A 42 -4.90 15.12 5.71
C GLY A 42 -5.83 16.16 5.08
N LEU A 43 -5.48 16.76 3.94
CA LEU A 43 -6.17 17.92 3.36
C LEU A 43 -7.29 17.51 2.39
N ILE A 44 -8.27 16.77 2.90
CA ILE A 44 -9.28 16.12 2.05
C ILE A 44 -10.25 17.11 1.38
N ASP A 45 -10.58 18.21 2.07
CA ASP A 45 -11.45 19.25 1.51
C ASP A 45 -10.77 19.95 0.34
N GLN A 46 -9.48 20.27 0.49
CA GLN A 46 -8.67 20.86 -0.57
C GLN A 46 -8.49 19.89 -1.74
N ALA A 47 -8.27 18.61 -1.48
CA ALA A 47 -8.22 17.59 -2.52
C ALA A 47 -9.52 17.54 -3.35
N GLN A 48 -10.69 17.51 -2.68
CA GLN A 48 -11.99 17.52 -3.36
C GLN A 48 -12.21 18.80 -4.17
N MET A 49 -11.89 19.96 -3.60
CA MET A 49 -11.99 21.24 -4.32
C MET A 49 -11.13 21.26 -5.58
N ILE A 50 -9.90 20.77 -5.51
CA ILE A 50 -9.00 20.70 -6.66
C ILE A 50 -9.53 19.68 -7.69
N PHE A 51 -9.91 18.48 -7.24
CA PHE A 51 -10.41 17.41 -8.10
C PHE A 51 -11.66 17.84 -8.90
N ASN A 52 -12.59 18.55 -8.27
CA ASN A 52 -13.81 19.04 -8.91
C ASN A 52 -13.56 20.17 -9.94
N LYS A 53 -12.40 20.84 -9.90
CA LYS A 53 -12.00 21.86 -10.88
C LYS A 53 -11.33 21.26 -12.12
N ILE A 54 -10.96 19.98 -12.10
CA ILE A 54 -10.33 19.32 -13.25
C ILE A 54 -11.42 18.95 -14.24
N GLU A 55 -11.49 19.66 -15.37
CA GLU A 55 -12.52 19.42 -16.40
C GLU A 55 -12.49 17.99 -16.97
N LYS A 56 -11.29 17.45 -17.21
CA LYS A 56 -11.07 16.11 -17.77
C LYS A 56 -10.27 15.25 -16.82
N GLN A 57 -10.98 14.52 -15.96
CA GLN A 57 -10.38 13.57 -15.03
C GLN A 57 -9.94 12.32 -15.79
N SER A 58 -8.63 12.10 -15.87
CA SER A 58 -8.09 10.85 -16.40
C SER A 58 -8.27 9.72 -15.38
N VAL A 59 -8.15 8.47 -15.83
CA VAL A 59 -8.22 7.29 -14.96
C VAL A 59 -7.25 7.39 -13.79
N GLU A 60 -6.03 7.89 -14.03
CA GLU A 60 -5.01 8.05 -12.99
C GLU A 60 -5.36 9.13 -11.96
N ILE A 61 -6.05 10.20 -12.38
CA ILE A 61 -6.54 11.24 -11.47
C ILE A 61 -7.66 10.67 -10.59
N ILE A 62 -8.58 9.89 -11.16
CA ILE A 62 -9.65 9.20 -10.42
C ILE A 62 -9.07 8.21 -9.40
N ILE A 63 -8.13 7.36 -9.83
CA ILE A 63 -7.42 6.42 -8.93
C ILE A 63 -6.74 7.17 -7.77
N THR A 64 -6.08 8.30 -8.06
CA THR A 64 -5.42 9.12 -7.03
C THR A 64 -6.43 9.67 -6.02
N MET A 65 -7.60 10.10 -6.49
CA MET A 65 -8.67 10.59 -5.62
C MET A 65 -9.28 9.46 -4.77
N ILE A 66 -9.44 8.25 -5.34
CA ILE A 66 -9.87 7.06 -4.60
C ILE A 66 -8.87 6.71 -3.49
N ASP A 67 -7.56 6.71 -3.78
CA ASP A 67 -6.51 6.50 -2.76
C ASP A 67 -6.60 7.57 -1.65
N CYS A 68 -6.78 8.84 -2.03
CA CYS A 68 -6.95 9.95 -1.09
C CYS A 68 -8.14 9.75 -0.15
N LEU A 69 -9.33 9.48 -0.69
CA LEU A 69 -10.55 9.22 0.09
C LEU A 69 -10.40 7.99 0.99
N SER A 70 -9.80 6.92 0.46
CA SER A 70 -9.66 5.64 1.18
C SER A 70 -8.69 5.76 2.36
N ARG A 71 -7.64 6.57 2.24
CA ARG A 71 -6.74 6.89 3.36
C ARG A 71 -7.41 7.71 4.45
N MET A 72 -8.45 8.48 4.13
CA MET A 72 -9.26 9.22 5.09
C MET A 72 -10.49 8.46 5.58
N ALA A 73 -10.56 7.14 5.31
CA ALA A 73 -11.72 6.29 5.63
C ALA A 73 -13.05 6.74 5.00
N MET A 74 -13.01 7.57 3.94
CA MET A 74 -14.20 8.04 3.22
C MET A 74 -14.61 7.02 2.15
N PHE A 75 -14.85 5.79 2.59
CA PHE A 75 -15.04 4.63 1.71
C PHE A 75 -16.28 4.73 0.83
N ASP A 76 -17.38 5.32 1.31
CA ASP A 76 -18.59 5.48 0.50
C ASP A 76 -18.37 6.40 -0.69
N GLN A 77 -17.58 7.47 -0.50
CA GLN A 77 -17.24 8.39 -1.59
C GLN A 77 -16.24 7.75 -2.56
N ALA A 78 -15.28 6.97 -2.05
CA ALA A 78 -14.36 6.19 -2.88
C ALA A 78 -15.13 5.16 -3.74
N GLN A 79 -16.10 4.45 -3.17
CA GLN A 79 -16.96 3.51 -3.90
C GLN A 79 -17.77 4.22 -4.97
N LYS A 80 -18.34 5.39 -4.65
CA LYS A 80 -19.09 6.18 -5.62
C LYS A 80 -18.26 6.55 -6.85
N LEU A 81 -16.98 6.89 -6.68
CA LEU A 81 -16.08 7.17 -7.82
C LEU A 81 -15.84 5.93 -8.68
N ILE A 82 -15.72 4.75 -8.07
CA ILE A 82 -15.61 3.47 -8.80
C ILE A 82 -16.90 3.23 -9.60
N ASP A 83 -18.06 3.33 -8.94
CA ASP A 83 -19.36 3.09 -9.56
C ASP A 83 -19.61 4.09 -10.71
N ASP A 84 -19.27 5.36 -10.53
CA ASP A 84 -19.41 6.41 -11.55
C ASP A 84 -18.47 6.16 -12.75
N TYR A 85 -17.24 5.70 -12.52
CA TYR A 85 -16.31 5.32 -13.58
C TYR A 85 -16.81 4.10 -14.38
N GLU A 86 -17.32 3.08 -13.70
CA GLU A 86 -17.77 1.82 -14.30
C GLU A 86 -19.08 1.94 -15.10
N LYS A 87 -19.85 3.03 -14.95
CA LYS A 87 -21.03 3.31 -15.80
C LYS A 87 -20.70 3.45 -17.29
N SER A 88 -19.47 3.82 -17.62
CA SER A 88 -19.06 4.09 -19.01
C SER A 88 -17.72 3.47 -19.39
N ASN A 89 -17.07 2.75 -18.47
CA ASN A 89 -15.77 2.15 -18.68
C ASN A 89 -15.73 0.74 -18.08
N SER A 90 -14.82 -0.11 -18.56
CA SER A 90 -14.56 -1.40 -17.94
C SER A 90 -13.99 -1.22 -16.52
N PRO A 91 -14.31 -2.12 -15.57
CA PRO A 91 -13.73 -2.13 -14.23
C PRO A 91 -12.20 -2.04 -14.25
N ASN A 92 -11.63 -1.34 -13.27
CA ASN A 92 -10.19 -1.13 -13.17
C ASN A 92 -9.65 -1.66 -11.83
N SER A 93 -8.79 -2.68 -11.88
CA SER A 93 -8.27 -3.37 -10.68
C SER A 93 -7.46 -2.47 -9.75
N ILE A 94 -6.83 -1.41 -10.27
CA ILE A 94 -6.05 -0.46 -9.47
C ILE A 94 -6.96 0.38 -8.57
N MET A 95 -8.18 0.70 -8.99
CA MET A 95 -9.15 1.41 -8.16
C MET A 95 -9.54 0.60 -6.92
N TYR A 96 -9.85 -0.69 -7.11
CA TYR A 96 -10.14 -1.61 -6.00
C TYR A 96 -8.92 -1.81 -5.10
N THR A 97 -7.73 -1.91 -5.68
CA THR A 97 -6.47 -2.05 -4.92
C THR A 97 -6.19 -0.82 -4.06
N ALA A 98 -6.42 0.40 -4.59
CA ALA A 98 -6.29 1.65 -3.84
C ALA A 98 -7.26 1.69 -2.65
N MET A 99 -8.52 1.33 -2.88
CA MET A 99 -9.52 1.27 -1.81
C MET A 99 -9.21 0.20 -0.76
N LEU A 100 -8.74 -0.98 -1.18
CA LEU A 100 -8.35 -2.07 -0.30
C LEU A 100 -7.12 -1.69 0.54
N SER A 101 -6.19 -0.93 -0.01
CA SER A 101 -5.04 -0.39 0.73
C SER A 101 -5.49 0.54 1.86
N GLY A 102 -6.44 1.45 1.58
CA GLY A 102 -7.04 2.29 2.61
C GLY A 102 -7.84 1.50 3.67
N ALA A 103 -8.64 0.52 3.24
CA ALA A 103 -9.37 -0.37 4.15
C ALA A 103 -8.42 -1.13 5.09
N ARG A 104 -7.29 -1.61 4.56
CA ARG A 104 -6.21 -2.21 5.35
C ARG A 104 -5.63 -1.23 6.35
N ASN A 105 -5.40 0.03 5.95
CA ASN A 105 -4.83 1.04 6.84
C ASN A 105 -5.74 1.30 8.06
N HIS A 106 -7.05 1.21 7.86
CA HIS A 106 -8.08 1.37 8.90
C HIS A 106 -8.52 0.07 9.56
N ARG A 107 -7.81 -1.04 9.31
CA ARG A 107 -8.14 -2.39 9.83
C ARG A 107 -9.59 -2.83 9.53
N HIS A 108 -10.18 -2.34 8.45
CA HIS A 108 -11.57 -2.58 8.10
C HIS A 108 -11.73 -3.93 7.38
N VAL A 109 -11.85 -5.01 8.16
CA VAL A 109 -11.92 -6.40 7.64
C VAL A 109 -13.07 -6.63 6.69
N VAL A 110 -14.29 -6.24 7.08
CA VAL A 110 -15.51 -6.50 6.28
C VAL A 110 -15.39 -5.90 4.87
N LEU A 111 -14.93 -4.66 4.77
CA LEU A 111 -14.68 -4.00 3.50
C LEU A 111 -13.50 -4.64 2.74
N SER A 112 -12.42 -5.01 3.45
CA SER A 112 -11.27 -5.68 2.82
C SER A 112 -11.66 -7.00 2.16
N GLU A 113 -12.50 -7.80 2.83
CA GLU A 113 -13.02 -9.06 2.27
C GLU A 113 -13.97 -8.83 1.10
N LYS A 114 -14.87 -7.86 1.23
CA LYS A 114 -15.78 -7.46 0.14
C LYS A 114 -14.99 -7.09 -1.12
N LEU A 115 -14.01 -6.19 -1.00
CA LEU A 115 -13.18 -5.74 -2.11
C LEU A 115 -12.36 -6.88 -2.71
N TYR A 116 -11.75 -7.73 -1.88
CA TYR A 116 -11.00 -8.89 -2.38
C TYR A 116 -11.87 -9.88 -3.17
N ASN A 117 -13.10 -10.14 -2.69
CA ASN A 117 -14.05 -11.02 -3.39
C ASN A 117 -14.54 -10.39 -4.70
N GLN A 118 -14.83 -9.09 -4.71
CA GLN A 118 -15.14 -8.36 -5.94
C GLN A 118 -13.99 -8.46 -6.94
N MET A 119 -12.75 -8.25 -6.50
CA MET A 119 -11.58 -8.35 -7.37
C MET A 119 -11.42 -9.76 -7.94
N LYS A 120 -11.60 -10.82 -7.14
CA LYS A 120 -11.59 -12.21 -7.64
C LYS A 120 -12.63 -12.45 -8.74
N SER A 121 -13.81 -11.85 -8.63
CA SER A 121 -14.87 -12.01 -9.61
C SER A 121 -14.62 -11.22 -10.90
N LEU A 122 -14.11 -9.99 -10.79
CA LEU A 122 -13.97 -9.06 -11.90
C LEU A 122 -12.63 -9.22 -12.66
N PHE A 123 -11.57 -9.58 -11.94
CA PHE A 123 -10.19 -9.56 -12.45
C PHE A 123 -9.53 -10.94 -12.38
N SER A 124 -10.29 -12.01 -12.61
CA SER A 124 -9.81 -13.41 -12.54
C SER A 124 -8.57 -13.70 -13.40
N ASN A 125 -8.37 -12.93 -14.47
CA ASN A 125 -7.21 -13.03 -15.37
C ASN A 125 -5.99 -12.22 -14.91
N GLU A 126 -6.16 -11.26 -13.99
CA GLU A 126 -5.11 -10.34 -13.53
C GLU A 126 -4.38 -10.89 -12.30
N LYS A 127 -3.56 -11.92 -12.53
CA LYS A 127 -2.87 -12.65 -11.45
C LYS A 127 -2.06 -11.75 -10.51
N SER A 128 -1.37 -10.73 -11.03
CA SER A 128 -0.53 -9.83 -10.23
C SER A 128 -1.35 -9.01 -9.24
N ASP A 129 -2.49 -8.49 -9.68
CA ASP A 129 -3.34 -7.63 -8.87
C ASP A 129 -4.10 -8.44 -7.82
N LEU A 130 -4.54 -9.66 -8.17
CA LEU A 130 -5.11 -10.61 -7.20
C LEU A 130 -4.10 -11.06 -6.13
N ILE A 131 -2.84 -11.28 -6.50
CA ILE A 131 -1.77 -11.57 -5.54
C ILE A 131 -1.62 -10.37 -4.58
N SER A 132 -1.54 -9.15 -5.11
CA SER A 132 -1.39 -7.92 -4.33
C SER A 132 -2.58 -7.72 -3.38
N ALA A 133 -3.80 -7.93 -3.86
CA ALA A 133 -5.02 -7.85 -3.06
C ALA A 133 -5.04 -8.88 -1.93
N SER A 134 -4.62 -10.13 -2.19
CA SER A 134 -4.53 -11.15 -1.15
C SER A 134 -3.50 -10.81 -0.06
N ILE A 135 -2.41 -10.11 -0.43
CA ILE A 135 -1.41 -9.64 0.53
C ILE A 135 -2.02 -8.52 1.39
N LEU A 136 -2.74 -7.57 0.80
CA LEU A 136 -3.43 -6.53 1.55
C LEU A 136 -4.44 -7.10 2.54
N LEU A 137 -5.29 -8.04 2.10
CA LEU A 137 -6.25 -8.71 2.99
C LEU A 137 -5.55 -9.49 4.13
N SER A 138 -4.47 -10.20 3.80
CA SER A 138 -3.65 -10.90 4.78
C SER A 138 -3.05 -9.94 5.81
N ASN A 139 -2.58 -8.77 5.38
CA ASN A 139 -2.04 -7.74 6.27
C ASN A 139 -3.14 -7.14 7.17
N THR A 140 -4.37 -6.95 6.66
CA THR A 140 -5.51 -6.53 7.48
C THR A 140 -5.74 -7.51 8.62
N TYR A 141 -5.81 -8.81 8.32
CA TYR A 141 -5.97 -9.85 9.33
C TYR A 141 -4.80 -9.93 10.32
N SER A 142 -3.57 -9.74 9.83
CA SER A 142 -2.40 -9.70 10.70
C SER A 142 -2.43 -8.53 11.68
N SER A 143 -2.88 -7.36 11.24
CA SER A 143 -3.00 -6.17 12.12
C SER A 143 -3.98 -6.36 13.28
N LEU A 144 -4.83 -7.40 13.20
CA LEU A 144 -5.77 -7.83 14.22
C LEU A 144 -5.32 -9.08 14.98
N GLY A 145 -4.10 -9.58 14.71
CA GLY A 145 -3.57 -10.79 15.34
C GLY A 145 -4.23 -12.10 14.88
N ASN A 146 -5.06 -12.08 13.83
CA ASN A 146 -5.74 -13.27 13.33
C ASN A 146 -4.84 -14.06 12.37
N TYR A 147 -3.81 -14.69 12.93
CA TYR A 147 -2.81 -15.44 12.16
C TYR A 147 -3.37 -16.69 11.48
N GLN A 148 -4.48 -17.24 11.99
CA GLN A 148 -5.20 -18.34 11.34
C GLN A 148 -5.68 -17.92 9.94
N GLN A 149 -6.30 -16.74 9.83
CA GLN A 149 -6.75 -16.21 8.53
C GLN A 149 -5.59 -15.81 7.63
N VAL A 150 -4.51 -15.24 8.20
CA VAL A 150 -3.27 -14.93 7.46
C VAL A 150 -2.75 -16.18 6.75
N GLU A 151 -2.68 -17.31 7.46
CA GLU A 151 -2.19 -18.57 6.93
C GLU A 151 -3.15 -19.18 5.91
N ALA A 152 -4.47 -19.13 6.17
CA ALA A 152 -5.49 -19.59 5.23
C ALA A 152 -5.42 -18.86 3.88
N ILE A 153 -5.32 -17.52 3.90
CA ILE A 153 -5.19 -16.69 2.69
C ILE A 153 -3.89 -17.01 1.95
N ARG A 154 -2.78 -17.23 2.67
CA ARG A 154 -1.50 -17.61 2.08
C ARG A 154 -1.59 -18.95 1.34
N ILE A 155 -2.24 -19.95 1.95
CA ILE A 155 -2.46 -21.27 1.36
C ILE A 155 -3.35 -21.17 0.12
N ASP A 156 -4.47 -20.43 0.19
CA ASP A 156 -5.37 -20.21 -0.96
C ASP A 156 -4.62 -19.54 -2.12
N ARG A 157 -3.87 -18.46 -1.86
CA ARG A 157 -3.03 -17.79 -2.85
C ARG A 157 -2.04 -18.76 -3.50
N MET A 158 -1.36 -19.59 -2.70
CA MET A 158 -0.38 -20.56 -3.22
C MET A 158 -1.02 -21.63 -4.10
N LYS A 159 -2.23 -22.09 -3.77
CA LYS A 159 -2.99 -23.03 -4.60
C LYS A 159 -3.40 -22.40 -5.92
N GLN A 160 -3.82 -21.14 -5.91
CA GLN A 160 -4.32 -20.45 -7.11
C GLN A 160 -3.20 -19.96 -8.03
N PHE A 161 -2.11 -19.44 -7.48
CA PHE A 161 -1.08 -18.70 -8.25
C PHE A 161 0.33 -19.28 -8.14
N GLY A 162 0.52 -20.38 -7.39
CA GLY A 162 1.84 -20.97 -7.12
C GLY A 162 2.64 -20.20 -6.08
N LYS A 163 3.93 -20.52 -5.94
CA LYS A 163 4.86 -19.90 -4.97
C LYS A 163 5.30 -18.46 -5.34
N ASN A 164 4.59 -17.78 -6.22
CA ASN A 164 4.98 -16.51 -6.86
C ASN A 164 4.93 -15.27 -5.96
N ALA A 165 4.82 -15.42 -4.63
CA ALA A 165 5.09 -14.28 -3.76
C ALA A 165 6.57 -13.93 -3.90
N LYS A 166 6.88 -12.78 -4.50
CA LYS A 166 8.25 -12.25 -4.53
C LYS A 166 8.75 -12.22 -3.08
N VAL A 167 9.65 -13.12 -2.73
CA VAL A 167 10.30 -13.10 -1.43
C VAL A 167 11.21 -11.87 -1.44
N GLY A 168 11.17 -11.05 -0.38
CA GLY A 168 12.12 -9.95 -0.26
C GLY A 168 13.53 -10.51 -0.30
N VAL A 169 14.37 -10.01 -1.21
CA VAL A 169 15.77 -10.41 -1.32
C VAL A 169 16.64 -9.19 -1.09
N SER A 170 17.56 -9.28 -0.15
CA SER A 170 18.69 -8.36 -0.04
C SER A 170 19.97 -9.11 -0.41
N TRP A 171 21.02 -8.37 -0.71
CA TRP A 171 22.33 -8.96 -0.97
C TRP A 171 23.42 -8.03 -0.46
N THR A 172 24.56 -8.61 -0.11
CA THR A 172 25.77 -7.88 0.25
C THR A 172 26.99 -8.59 -0.34
N GLU A 173 28.10 -7.89 -0.43
CA GLU A 173 29.37 -8.46 -0.85
C GLU A 173 30.26 -8.70 0.36
N VAL A 174 30.74 -9.93 0.53
CA VAL A 174 31.68 -10.30 1.60
C VAL A 174 32.88 -10.98 0.94
N ASN A 175 34.07 -10.42 1.11
CA ASN A 175 35.31 -10.96 0.55
C ASN A 175 35.26 -11.22 -0.97
N GLY A 176 34.64 -10.31 -1.74
CA GLY A 176 34.52 -10.47 -3.19
C GLY A 176 33.39 -11.40 -3.66
N GLN A 177 32.58 -11.94 -2.73
CA GLN A 177 31.49 -12.86 -3.05
C GLN A 177 30.14 -12.23 -2.74
N LEU A 178 29.21 -12.35 -3.69
CA LEU A 178 27.83 -11.91 -3.53
C LEU A 178 27.05 -12.89 -2.64
N VAL A 179 26.66 -12.45 -1.46
CA VAL A 179 25.81 -13.20 -0.53
C VAL A 179 24.38 -12.67 -0.65
N ARG A 180 23.42 -13.54 -0.94
CA ARG A 180 21.98 -13.20 -1.03
C ARG A 180 21.26 -13.66 0.23
N PHE A 181 20.37 -12.82 0.74
CA PHE A 181 19.48 -13.12 1.85
C PHE A 181 18.05 -13.04 1.37
N HIS A 182 17.31 -14.15 1.43
CA HIS A 182 15.88 -14.12 1.24
C HIS A 182 15.20 -13.90 2.60
N ALA A 183 14.05 -13.24 2.60
CA ALA A 183 13.25 -13.06 3.81
C ALA A 183 12.93 -14.44 4.43
N ARG A 184 13.38 -14.66 5.67
CA ARG A 184 13.28 -15.92 6.44
C ARG A 184 14.12 -17.09 5.91
N ASP A 185 15.13 -16.80 5.09
CA ASP A 185 16.10 -17.81 4.68
C ASP A 185 16.98 -18.22 5.87
N ARG A 186 17.21 -19.52 6.01
CA ARG A 186 18.19 -20.12 6.93
C ARG A 186 19.18 -21.03 6.19
N SER A 187 19.21 -20.98 4.85
CA SER A 187 20.11 -21.79 4.02
C SER A 187 21.57 -21.37 4.12
N HIS A 188 21.86 -20.16 4.61
CA HIS A 188 23.23 -19.71 4.82
C HIS A 188 23.92 -20.59 5.87
N PRO A 189 25.16 -21.07 5.63
CA PRO A 189 25.90 -21.90 6.58
C PRO A 189 26.07 -21.24 7.96
N GLN A 190 26.21 -19.91 7.98
CA GLN A 190 26.34 -19.10 9.19
C GLN A 190 25.01 -18.49 9.67
N SER A 191 23.87 -19.06 9.28
CA SER A 191 22.57 -18.48 9.62
C SER A 191 22.39 -18.34 11.13
N ASN A 192 22.85 -19.31 11.92
CA ASN A 192 22.76 -19.25 13.38
C ASN A 192 23.51 -18.05 13.97
N GLU A 193 24.75 -17.79 13.56
CA GLU A 193 25.50 -16.62 14.06
C GLU A 193 24.86 -15.30 13.63
N ILE A 194 24.37 -15.23 12.39
CA ILE A 194 23.70 -14.03 11.86
C ILE A 194 22.45 -13.70 12.68
N TYR A 195 21.59 -14.68 12.95
CA TYR A 195 20.38 -14.45 13.74
C TYR A 195 20.69 -14.14 15.20
N ALA A 196 21.74 -14.74 15.79
CA ALA A 196 22.18 -14.41 17.14
C ALA A 196 22.66 -12.95 17.24
N GLU A 197 23.41 -12.46 16.25
CA GLU A 197 23.86 -11.06 16.23
C GLU A 197 22.70 -10.09 15.99
N LEU A 198 21.73 -10.43 15.13
CA LEU A 198 20.51 -9.65 14.95
C LEU A 198 19.69 -9.55 16.24
N GLU A 199 19.62 -10.63 17.02
CA GLU A 199 18.95 -10.64 18.33
C GLU A 199 19.70 -9.76 19.34
N ARG A 200 21.04 -9.87 19.39
CA ARG A 200 21.89 -9.01 20.23
C ARG A 200 21.66 -7.52 19.92
N LEU A 201 21.72 -7.13 18.65
CA LEU A 201 21.49 -5.75 18.19
C LEU A 201 20.06 -5.28 18.50
N SER A 202 19.07 -6.15 18.31
CA SER A 202 17.66 -5.81 18.61
C SER A 202 17.45 -5.53 20.09
N ASN A 203 18.13 -6.26 20.98
CA ASN A 203 18.08 -6.02 22.42
C ASN A 203 18.80 -4.72 22.80
N GLU A 204 19.98 -4.46 22.23
CA GLU A 204 20.73 -3.21 22.46
C GLU A 204 19.91 -1.98 22.03
N LEU A 205 19.20 -2.05 20.89
CA LEU A 205 18.29 -0.98 20.45
C LEU A 205 17.17 -0.73 21.47
N ARG A 206 16.55 -1.80 22.00
CA ARG A 206 15.49 -1.68 23.01
C ARG A 206 15.98 -1.05 24.31
N GLU A 207 17.18 -1.39 24.75
CA GLU A 207 17.82 -0.78 25.92
C GLU A 207 18.01 0.74 25.76
N HIS A 208 18.25 1.20 24.52
CA HIS A 208 18.37 2.62 24.17
C HIS A 208 17.02 3.29 23.86
N GLY A 209 15.89 2.65 24.21
CA GLY A 209 14.55 3.22 24.08
C GLY A 209 13.92 3.08 22.70
N TYR A 210 14.49 2.25 21.81
CA TYR A 210 13.83 1.91 20.55
C TYR A 210 12.64 0.99 20.81
N GLU A 211 11.43 1.51 20.65
CA GLU A 211 10.21 0.71 20.54
C GLU A 211 9.87 0.49 19.06
N TYR A 212 9.79 -0.78 18.64
CA TYR A 212 9.37 -1.08 17.29
C TYR A 212 7.86 -0.83 17.15
N ASP A 213 7.47 -0.11 16.09
CA ASP A 213 6.05 0.02 15.74
C ASP A 213 5.52 -1.33 15.25
N SER A 214 4.83 -2.05 16.15
CA SER A 214 4.25 -3.35 15.85
C SER A 214 2.99 -3.30 14.99
N THR A 215 2.45 -2.09 14.75
CA THR A 215 1.15 -1.86 14.08
C THR A 215 1.10 -2.51 12.69
N TRP A 216 2.25 -2.65 12.02
CA TRP A 216 2.38 -3.20 10.68
C TRP A 216 3.16 -4.52 10.59
N ILE A 217 3.49 -5.14 11.72
CA ILE A 217 4.18 -6.42 11.71
C ILE A 217 3.21 -7.53 11.30
N THR A 218 3.53 -8.22 10.21
CA THR A 218 2.64 -9.21 9.58
C THR A 218 2.67 -10.61 10.22
N ARG A 219 3.42 -10.80 11.32
CA ARG A 219 3.49 -12.03 12.14
C ARG A 219 3.90 -11.77 13.59
N SER A 220 3.46 -12.63 14.52
CA SER A 220 3.98 -12.71 15.88
C SER A 220 5.48 -12.98 15.86
N LEU A 221 6.27 -12.16 16.57
CA LEU A 221 7.71 -12.36 16.77
C LEU A 221 8.03 -13.50 17.75
N LYS A 222 7.00 -14.15 18.33
CA LYS A 222 7.17 -15.17 19.38
C LYS A 222 7.37 -16.60 18.86
N ASP A 223 7.23 -16.83 17.55
CA ASP A 223 7.32 -18.17 16.95
C ASP A 223 8.48 -18.26 15.94
N GLY A 224 9.72 -18.04 16.41
CA GLY A 224 10.94 -18.07 15.60
C GLY A 224 12.07 -18.84 16.24
#